data_AF-A0A1H5EB09-F1
#
_entry.id   AF-A0A1H5EB09-F1
#
_cell.length_a   1.000
_cell.length_b   1.000
_cell.length_c   1.000
_cell.angle_alpha   90.00
_cell.angle_beta   90.00
_cell.angle_gamma   90.00
#
_symmetry.space_group_name_H-M   'P 1'
#
loop_
_entity.id
_entity.type
_entity.pdbx_description
1 polymer ?
#
loop_
_entity_poly.entity_id
_entity_poly.type
_entity_poly.pdbx_seq_one_letter_code
_entity_poly.pdbx_strand_id
1 'polypeptide(L)' 'MCRRVTCPKCGKATYAGCGNHVDQVLAGVPAARRCDCPPAPKRSWWPFGRR' A
#
# COMPACT_ATOMS: atom_id res chain seq x y z
N MET A 1 -3.84 5.78 12.50
CA MET A 1 -4.60 6.81 11.78
C MET A 1 -4.39 6.61 10.28
N CYS A 2 -5.40 6.10 9.57
CA CYS A 2 -5.32 5.88 8.12
C CYS A 2 -5.54 7.21 7.40
N ARG A 3 -4.70 7.56 6.44
CA ARG A 3 -4.85 8.79 5.65
C ARG A 3 -4.60 8.54 4.18
N ARG A 4 -5.24 9.34 3.32
CA ARG A 4 -4.97 9.35 1.89
C ARG A 4 -3.65 10.09 1.64
N VAL A 5 -2.75 9.49 0.89
CA VAL A 5 -1.44 10.07 0.52
C VAL A 5 -1.15 9.82 -0.95
N THR A 6 -0.20 10.53 -1.53
CA THR A 6 0.24 10.29 -2.90
C THR A 6 1.37 9.27 -2.91
N CYS A 7 1.29 8.27 -3.77
CA CYS A 7 2.36 7.28 -3.90
C CYS A 7 3.60 7.95 -4.49
N PRO A 8 4.77 7.88 -3.83
CA PRO A 8 6.00 8.48 -4.36
C PRO A 8 6.54 7.73 -5.59
N LYS A 9 6.09 6.49 -5.85
CA LYS A 9 6.54 5.70 -7.02
C LYS A 9 5.78 6.04 -8.29
N CYS A 10 4.46 6.20 -8.20
CA CYS A 10 3.60 6.35 -9.38
C CYS A 10 2.77 7.64 -9.39
N GLY A 11 2.83 8.47 -8.34
CA GLY A 11 2.10 9.73 -8.26
C GLY A 11 0.58 9.57 -8.08
N LYS A 12 0.06 8.35 -7.95
CA LYS A 12 -1.38 8.06 -7.79
C LYS A 12 -1.82 8.15 -6.33
N ALA A 13 -3.13 8.28 -6.10
CA ALA A 13 -3.71 8.29 -4.77
C ALA A 13 -3.58 6.90 -4.13
N THR A 14 -2.98 6.86 -2.94
CA THR A 14 -2.81 5.66 -2.12
C THR A 14 -3.22 5.95 -0.68
N TYR A 15 -3.11 4.96 0.18
CA TYR A 15 -3.34 5.09 1.61
C TYR A 15 -2.05 4.83 2.38
N ALA A 16 -1.90 5.50 3.52
CA ALA A 16 -0.88 5.18 4.51
C ALA A 16 -1.57 4.89 5.84
N GLY A 17 -1.29 3.72 6.42
CA GLY A 17 -1.88 3.28 7.68
C GLY A 17 -1.98 1.76 7.78
N CYS A 18 -2.76 1.29 8.73
CA CYS A 18 -2.93 -0.12 9.07
C CYS A 18 -3.77 -0.94 8.08
N GLY A 19 -4.22 -0.37 6.95
CA GLY A 19 -4.97 -1.13 5.93
C GLY A 19 -6.43 -1.44 6.27
N ASN A 20 -6.85 -1.28 7.53
CA ASN A 20 -8.22 -1.59 7.94
C ASN A 20 -9.28 -0.63 7.39
N HIS A 21 -8.88 0.59 7.01
CA HIS A 21 -9.81 1.62 6.53
C HIS A 21 -9.54 2.01 5.08
N VAL A 22 -8.98 1.10 4.27
CA VAL A 22 -8.59 1.39 2.87
C VAL A 22 -9.79 1.75 2.02
N ASP A 23 -10.90 1.02 2.19
CA ASP A 23 -12.11 1.27 1.42
C ASP A 23 -12.69 2.65 1.72
N GLN A 24 -12.74 3.05 3.00
CA GLN A 24 -13.15 4.40 3.39
C GLN A 24 -12.17 5.49 2.94
N VAL A 25 -10.86 5.24 3.03
CA VAL A 25 -9.85 6.20 2.59
C VAL A 25 -9.87 6.37 1.07
N LEU A 26 -10.21 5.32 0.32
CA LEU A 26 -10.31 5.33 -1.15
C LEU A 26 -11.75 5.48 -1.67
N ALA A 27 -12.71 5.75 -0.78
CA ALA A 27 -14.08 6.06 -1.15
C ALA A 27 -14.08 7.31 -2.05
N GLY A 28 -14.56 7.16 -3.28
CA GLY A 28 -14.54 8.22 -4.30
C GLY A 28 -13.25 8.37 -5.11
N VAL A 29 -12.20 7.55 -4.91
CA VAL A 29 -11.10 7.47 -5.89
C VAL A 29 -11.49 6.50 -7.01
N PRO A 30 -11.62 6.96 -8.27
CA PRO A 30 -11.83 6.06 -9.40
C PRO A 30 -10.61 5.14 -9.56
N ALA A 31 -10.82 3.91 -10.02
CA ALA A 31 -9.76 2.88 -10.15
C ALA A 31 -8.53 3.40 -10.92
N ALA A 32 -8.72 4.22 -11.95
CA ALA A 32 -7.64 4.84 -12.73
C ALA A 32 -6.66 5.68 -11.88
N ARG A 33 -7.15 6.29 -10.79
CA ARG A 33 -6.38 7.15 -9.88
C ARG A 33 -5.90 6.42 -8.61
N ARG A 34 -6.25 5.14 -8.43
CA ARG A 34 -5.75 4.32 -7.33
C ARG A 34 -4.35 3.81 -7.64
N CYS A 35 -3.50 3.77 -6.61
CA CYS A 35 -2.17 3.18 -6.71
C CYS A 35 -2.27 1.65 -6.78
N ASP A 36 -1.79 1.07 -7.87
CA ASP A 36 -1.71 -0.38 -8.10
C ASP A 36 -0.29 -0.94 -7.90
N CYS A 37 0.62 -0.12 -7.33
CA CYS A 37 2.01 -0.51 -7.20
C CYS A 37 2.14 -1.70 -6.22
N PRO A 38 2.86 -2.78 -6.58
CA PRO A 38 3.06 -3.90 -5.67
C PRO A 38 3.81 -3.44 -4.41
N PRO A 39 3.45 -3.96 -3.22
CA PRO A 39 4.17 -3.67 -2.00
C PRO A 39 5.64 -4.07 -2.19
N ALA A 40 6.56 -3.28 -1.63
CA ALA A 40 7.97 -3.62 -1.72
C ALA A 40 8.20 -5.03 -1.15
N PRO A 41 8.99 -5.89 -1.83
CA PRO A 41 9.22 -7.23 -1.35
C PRO A 41 9.82 -7.13 0.05
N LYS A 42 9.10 -7.65 1.05
CA LYS A 42 9.66 -7.86 2.39
C LYS A 42 10.78 -8.87 2.21
N ARG A 43 12.04 -8.40 2.17
CA ARG A 43 13.20 -9.30 2.18
C ARG A 43 13.15 -10.05 3.50
N SER A 44 12.59 -11.26 3.48
CA SER A 44 12.78 -12.23 4.55
C SER A 44 14.23 -12.69 4.44
N TRP A 45 15.13 -11.88 4.97
CA TRP A 45 16.52 -12.24 5.16
C TRP A 45 16.57 -13.16 6.38
N TRP A 46 16.43 -14.47 6.14
CA TRP A 46 16.62 -15.48 7.18
C TRP A 46 17.61 -16.53 6.68
N PRO A 47 18.83 -16.61 7.25
CA PRO A 47 19.86 -17.52 6.76
C PRO A 47 19.79 -18.95 7.32
N PHE A 48 18.88 -19.27 8.26
CA PHE A 48 18.85 -20.58 8.95
C PHE A 48 17.42 -21.12 9.13
N GLY A 49 16.81 -21.65 8.08
CA GLY A 49 15.59 -22.47 8.19
C GLY A 49 15.96 -23.94 8.48
N ARG A 50 15.58 -24.47 9.64
CA ARG A 50 15.70 -25.91 9.96
C ARG A 50 14.48 -26.69 9.46
N ARG A 51 14.81 -27.89 8.99
CA ARG A 51 14.02 -28.96 8.39
C ARG A 51 12.97 -29.53 9.34
#